data_AF-A0A3D4Z111-F1
#
_entry.id   AF-A0A3D4Z111-F1
#
_cell.length_a   1.000
_cell.length_b   1.000
_cell.length_c   1.000
_cell.angle_alpha   90.00
_cell.angle_beta   90.00
_cell.angle_gamma   90.00
#
_symmetry.space_group_name_H-M   'P 1'
#
loop_
_entity.id
_entity.type
_entity.pdbx_description
1 polymer ?
#
loop_
_entity_poly.entity_id
_entity_poly.type
_entity_poly.pdbx_seq_one_letter_code
_entity_poly.pdbx_strand_id
1 'polypeptide(L)'
;FWQPAHIELIPSDANAPCDVLGGEAMPGYAGFRKEKFNFAVEGLWPHPHGVMTMNLKKDPPRKFAGFTTEAPAWTLMSEFVVPRNLNDPEAKEGSVPAAAVIQAGTREGDLHLLVGGYRTNQASVLERRHEMMSLAQSWRDDKERLPKLVGIAKGAKKALRGKLYFAVQGNKDKNLKGIGANIHETADKLFYARTESLIHATFSNEVTFREWGNARTAFAESLGVICRKIFTDLTDPYARDPDLIPIIAWARRSLEKDLRKLTEES
;
A
#
# COMPACT_ATOMS: atom_id res chain seq x y z
N PHE A 1 -0.54 1.53 27.78
CA PHE A 1 -1.94 1.11 27.96
C PHE A 1 -2.86 2.32 28.04
N TRP A 2 -2.80 3.20 27.05
CA TRP A 2 -3.65 4.40 27.02
C TRP A 2 -5.06 4.04 26.54
N GLN A 3 -6.10 4.51 27.23
CA GLN A 3 -7.50 4.31 26.86
C GLN A 3 -8.22 5.68 26.87
N PRO A 4 -8.48 6.29 25.70
CA PRO A 4 -9.11 7.61 25.63
C PRO A 4 -10.62 7.60 25.92
N ALA A 5 -11.27 6.43 25.87
CA ALA A 5 -12.70 6.31 26.08
C ALA A 5 -13.04 6.07 27.56
N HIS A 6 -14.06 6.77 28.07
CA HIS A 6 -14.59 6.50 29.39
C HIS A 6 -15.66 5.41 29.29
N ILE A 7 -15.30 4.20 29.72
CA ILE A 7 -16.09 2.98 29.56
C ILE A 7 -16.15 2.23 30.89
N GLU A 8 -17.33 1.72 31.23
CA GLU A 8 -17.57 0.82 32.36
C GLU A 8 -18.24 -0.47 31.84
N LEU A 9 -17.67 -1.64 32.12
CA LEU A 9 -18.21 -2.91 31.66
C LEU A 9 -19.41 -3.36 32.51
N ILE A 10 -20.40 -3.99 31.88
CA ILE A 10 -21.58 -4.54 32.55
C ILE A 10 -21.45 -6.07 32.60
N PRO A 11 -21.27 -6.68 33.78
CA PRO A 11 -21.17 -8.12 33.91
C PRO A 11 -22.47 -8.78 33.45
N SER A 12 -22.36 -9.98 32.90
CA SER A 12 -23.51 -10.84 32.61
C SER A 12 -24.04 -11.47 33.89
N ASP A 13 -25.36 -11.57 34.03
CA ASP A 13 -26.01 -12.26 35.17
C ASP A 13 -25.86 -13.79 35.10
N ALA A 14 -25.57 -14.32 33.91
CA ALA A 14 -25.42 -15.75 33.68
C ALA A 14 -24.08 -16.07 33.01
N ASN A 15 -23.53 -17.24 33.36
CA ASN A 15 -22.43 -17.83 32.62
C ASN A 15 -22.91 -18.22 31.23
N ALA A 16 -22.15 -17.83 30.21
CA ALA A 16 -22.46 -18.15 28.83
C ALA A 16 -21.15 -18.41 28.06
N PRO A 17 -21.16 -19.25 27.02
CA PRO A 17 -20.08 -19.28 26.05
C PRO A 17 -19.84 -17.89 25.45
N CYS A 18 -18.61 -17.58 25.05
CA CYS A 18 -18.32 -16.32 24.39
C CYS A 18 -19.01 -16.26 23.02
N ASP A 19 -19.79 -15.22 22.74
CA ASP A 19 -20.49 -15.07 21.44
C ASP A 19 -19.53 -14.97 20.24
N VAL A 20 -18.26 -14.62 20.47
CA VAL A 20 -17.24 -14.45 19.43
C VAL A 20 -16.34 -15.67 19.29
N LEU A 21 -15.93 -16.27 20.41
CA LEU A 21 -14.93 -17.35 20.44
C LEU A 21 -15.56 -18.73 20.73
N GLY A 22 -16.82 -18.78 21.17
CA GLY A 22 -17.47 -19.97 21.69
C GLY A 22 -16.87 -20.43 23.04
N GLY A 23 -16.85 -21.74 23.25
CA GLY A 23 -16.21 -22.37 24.41
C GLY A 23 -17.16 -22.72 25.56
N GLU A 24 -16.58 -23.00 26.72
CA GLU A 24 -17.33 -23.32 27.93
C GLU A 24 -18.06 -22.09 28.48
N ALA A 25 -19.17 -22.34 29.17
CA ALA A 25 -19.95 -21.28 29.78
C ALA A 25 -19.22 -20.70 31.00
N MET A 26 -18.82 -19.43 30.92
CA MET A 26 -18.03 -18.74 31.94
C MET A 26 -18.65 -17.38 32.27
N PRO A 27 -18.29 -16.76 33.41
CA PRO A 27 -18.64 -15.37 33.67
C PRO A 27 -18.11 -14.46 32.55
N GLY A 28 -18.97 -13.55 32.08
CA GLY A 28 -18.65 -12.66 30.96
C GLY A 28 -19.29 -11.28 31.12
N TYR A 29 -19.29 -10.51 30.05
CA TYR A 29 -19.88 -9.17 30.00
C TYR A 29 -20.95 -9.12 28.92
N ALA A 30 -22.12 -8.57 29.24
CA ALA A 30 -23.26 -8.46 28.32
C ALA A 30 -23.36 -7.07 27.66
N GLY A 31 -22.58 -6.10 28.13
CA GLY A 31 -22.59 -4.74 27.60
C GLY A 31 -21.57 -3.83 28.27
N PHE A 32 -21.67 -2.53 27.97
CA PHE A 32 -20.86 -1.50 28.60
C PHE A 32 -21.60 -0.15 28.62
N ARG A 33 -21.32 0.67 29.64
CA ARG A 33 -21.70 2.09 29.70
C ARG A 33 -20.57 2.92 29.11
N LYS A 34 -20.91 4.03 28.48
CA LYS A 34 -19.94 5.01 27.97
C LYS A 34 -20.44 6.43 28.20
N GLU A 35 -19.51 7.35 28.40
CA GLU A 35 -19.80 8.78 28.44
C GLU A 35 -18.80 9.59 27.60
N LYS A 36 -19.19 10.83 27.27
CA LYS A 36 -18.34 11.73 26.48
C LYS A 36 -17.24 12.30 27.38
N PHE A 37 -15.99 12.01 27.04
CA PHE A 37 -14.82 12.54 27.71
C PHE A 37 -13.90 13.21 26.67
N ASN A 38 -13.54 14.48 26.87
CA ASN A 38 -12.72 15.24 25.92
C ASN A 38 -11.47 15.77 26.63
N PHE A 39 -10.33 15.66 25.96
CA PHE A 39 -9.04 16.21 26.39
C PHE A 39 -8.20 16.47 25.13
N ALA A 40 -7.08 17.18 25.29
CA ALA A 40 -6.09 17.35 24.23
C ALA A 40 -4.74 16.80 24.70
N VAL A 41 -3.99 16.19 23.80
CA VAL A 41 -2.60 15.78 24.03
C VAL A 41 -1.74 16.61 23.10
N GLU A 42 -0.83 17.39 23.68
CA GLU A 42 0.10 18.19 22.89
C GLU A 42 1.27 17.33 22.38
N GLY A 43 1.66 17.57 21.13
CA GLY A 43 2.72 16.82 20.47
C GLY A 43 2.28 15.43 20.00
N LEU A 44 3.28 14.59 19.69
CA LEU A 44 3.08 13.23 19.18
C LEU A 44 3.84 12.24 20.05
N TRP A 45 3.11 11.39 20.78
CA TRP A 45 3.72 10.34 21.60
C TRP A 45 4.37 9.26 20.70
N PRO A 46 5.65 8.90 20.90
CA PRO A 46 6.39 7.99 20.03
C PRO A 46 6.03 6.52 20.27
N HIS A 47 4.84 6.10 19.80
CA HIS A 47 4.33 4.73 19.98
C HIS A 47 5.26 3.68 19.34
N PRO A 48 5.71 2.65 20.08
CA PRO A 48 6.74 1.72 19.60
C PRO A 48 6.27 0.76 18.50
N HIS A 49 4.96 0.71 18.25
CA HIS A 49 4.32 -0.15 17.24
C HIS A 49 3.78 0.60 16.01
N GLY A 50 3.91 1.92 15.98
CA GLY A 50 3.43 2.74 14.86
C GLY A 50 4.59 3.21 13.99
N VAL A 51 4.40 3.20 12.68
CA VAL A 51 5.35 3.81 11.74
C VAL A 51 5.04 5.30 11.65
N MET A 52 6.02 6.15 11.92
CA MET A 52 5.85 7.60 11.82
C MET A 52 6.27 8.07 10.42
N THR A 53 5.40 8.84 9.78
CA THR A 53 5.68 9.51 8.50
C THR A 53 5.82 11.01 8.73
N MET A 54 6.69 11.62 7.95
CA MET A 54 7.01 13.04 8.05
C MET A 54 6.84 13.69 6.68
N ASN A 55 6.16 14.83 6.63
CA ASN A 55 6.05 15.65 5.43
C ASN A 55 6.03 17.13 5.86
N LEU A 56 7.11 17.85 5.56
CA LEU A 56 7.30 19.24 6.03
C LEU A 56 6.31 20.25 5.43
N LYS A 57 5.58 19.86 4.37
CA LYS A 57 4.57 20.71 3.73
C LYS A 57 3.16 20.50 4.30
N LYS A 58 2.98 19.55 5.20
CA LYS A 58 1.67 19.22 5.79
C LYS A 58 1.63 19.68 7.24
N ASP A 59 0.43 20.00 7.70
CA ASP A 59 0.12 20.26 9.10
C ASP A 59 -0.88 19.20 9.61
N PRO A 60 -0.53 18.41 10.65
CA PRO A 60 0.77 18.35 11.30
C PRO A 60 1.83 17.70 10.39
N PRO A 61 3.11 18.10 10.53
CA PRO A 61 4.19 17.59 9.68
C PRO A 61 4.60 16.16 10.02
N ARG A 62 4.19 15.65 11.19
CA ARG A 62 4.45 14.28 11.65
C ARG A 62 3.14 13.61 12.00
N LYS A 63 2.98 12.37 11.53
CA LYS A 63 1.82 11.53 11.88
C LYS A 63 2.15 10.05 11.75
N PHE A 64 1.40 9.21 12.44
CA PHE A 64 1.47 7.76 12.19
C PHE A 64 0.88 7.42 10.81
N ALA A 65 1.50 6.45 10.15
CA ALA A 65 0.98 5.85 8.94
C ALA A 65 -0.38 5.20 9.21
N GLY A 66 -1.30 5.32 8.25
CA GLY A 66 -2.62 4.70 8.32
C GLY A 66 -3.14 4.43 6.92
N PHE A 67 -4.06 3.48 6.80
CA PHE A 67 -4.68 3.13 5.52
C PHE A 67 -5.70 4.18 5.12
N THR A 68 -5.35 5.01 4.13
CA THR A 68 -6.23 6.05 3.59
C THR A 68 -6.86 5.67 2.25
N THR A 69 -6.32 4.65 1.58
CA THR A 69 -6.79 4.17 0.27
C THR A 69 -6.89 2.65 0.27
N GLU A 70 -7.40 2.08 -0.82
CA GLU A 70 -7.47 0.62 -1.05
C GLU A 70 -6.12 0.02 -1.50
N ALA A 71 -5.01 0.74 -1.31
CA ALA A 71 -3.67 0.25 -1.63
C ALA A 71 -3.18 -0.81 -0.61
N PRO A 72 -2.67 -1.97 -1.05
CA PRO A 72 -2.00 -2.99 -0.23
C PRO A 72 -0.93 -2.43 0.72
N ALA A 73 -0.68 -3.13 1.84
CA ALA A 73 0.31 -2.69 2.82
C ALA A 73 1.74 -2.69 2.26
N TRP A 74 2.04 -3.53 1.25
CA TRP A 74 3.35 -3.51 0.58
C TRP A 74 3.70 -2.13 0.00
N THR A 75 2.70 -1.32 -0.34
CA THR A 75 2.93 0.04 -0.85
C THR A 75 3.57 0.96 0.19
N LEU A 76 3.51 0.61 1.48
CA LEU A 76 4.14 1.32 2.59
C LEU A 76 5.35 0.55 3.15
N MET A 77 5.79 -0.53 2.49
CA MET A 77 6.84 -1.40 3.01
C MET A 77 8.15 -0.65 3.25
N SER A 78 8.52 0.28 2.36
CA SER A 78 9.70 1.12 2.55
C SER A 78 9.62 1.93 3.84
N GLU A 79 8.47 2.53 4.14
CA GLU A 79 8.23 3.31 5.35
C GLU A 79 8.27 2.43 6.60
N PHE A 80 7.83 1.17 6.49
CA PHE A 80 7.76 0.24 7.61
C PHE A 80 9.12 -0.21 8.11
N VAL A 81 10.14 -0.29 7.23
CA VAL A 81 11.43 -0.90 7.59
C VAL A 81 12.66 -0.05 7.27
N VAL A 82 12.56 0.93 6.36
CA VAL A 82 13.69 1.80 6.00
C VAL A 82 13.53 3.18 6.66
N PRO A 83 14.41 3.55 7.61
CA PRO A 83 14.42 4.90 8.15
C PRO A 83 14.87 5.90 7.08
N ARG A 84 14.12 6.99 6.93
CA ARG A 84 14.45 8.12 6.05
C ARG A 84 14.46 9.39 6.87
N ASN A 85 15.66 9.88 7.13
CA ASN A 85 15.88 11.10 7.88
C ASN A 85 15.65 12.32 7.01
N LEU A 86 15.17 13.40 7.62
CA LEU A 86 15.06 14.72 6.98
C LEU A 86 16.36 15.53 7.08
N ASN A 87 17.50 14.88 7.33
CA ASN A 87 18.78 15.57 7.49
C ASN A 87 19.38 16.05 6.16
N ASP A 88 18.80 15.61 5.04
CA ASP A 88 19.10 16.15 3.72
C ASP A 88 18.25 17.43 3.49
N PRO A 89 18.88 18.57 3.15
CA PRO A 89 18.18 19.83 2.85
C PRO A 89 17.09 19.70 1.76
N GLU A 90 17.21 18.74 0.84
CA GLU A 90 16.24 18.49 -0.23
C GLU A 90 15.10 17.53 0.20
N ALA A 91 15.22 16.86 1.36
CA ALA A 91 14.25 15.88 1.82
C ALA A 91 12.92 16.52 2.24
N LYS A 92 11.90 16.35 1.39
CA LYS A 92 10.54 16.83 1.65
C LYS A 92 9.69 15.86 2.47
N GLU A 93 10.10 14.59 2.52
CA GLU A 93 9.39 13.50 3.18
C GLU A 93 10.37 12.56 3.91
N GLY A 94 9.92 12.00 5.03
CA GLY A 94 10.70 11.09 5.87
C GLY A 94 9.85 10.02 6.51
N SER A 95 10.50 9.00 7.06
CA SER A 95 9.83 7.90 7.76
C SER A 95 10.70 7.34 8.89
N VAL A 96 10.06 7.02 10.01
CA VAL A 96 10.65 6.32 11.14
C VAL A 96 9.86 5.03 11.35
N PRO A 97 10.47 3.86 11.06
CA PRO A 97 9.93 2.55 11.39
C PRO A 97 9.51 2.44 12.86
N ALA A 98 8.58 1.54 13.14
CA ALA A 98 8.21 1.21 14.51
C ALA A 98 9.44 0.73 15.30
N ALA A 99 9.59 1.13 16.56
CA ALA A 99 10.74 0.76 17.39
C ALA A 99 10.95 -0.77 17.48
N ALA A 100 9.86 -1.53 17.55
CA ALA A 100 9.91 -3.00 17.53
C ALA A 100 10.51 -3.56 16.23
N VAL A 101 10.24 -2.91 15.10
CA VAL A 101 10.80 -3.29 13.79
C VAL A 101 12.28 -2.92 13.70
N ILE A 102 12.67 -1.74 14.21
CA ILE A 102 14.08 -1.35 14.31
C ILE A 102 14.87 -2.38 15.12
N GLN A 103 14.32 -2.78 16.27
CA GLN A 103 14.95 -3.80 17.13
C GLN A 103 14.98 -5.17 16.47
N ALA A 104 13.92 -5.60 15.79
CA ALA A 104 13.93 -6.86 15.03
C ALA A 104 14.94 -6.81 13.88
N GLY A 105 15.13 -5.64 13.27
CA GLY A 105 16.10 -5.37 12.22
C GLY A 105 17.56 -5.46 12.65
N THR A 106 17.88 -5.64 13.94
CA THR A 106 19.25 -5.92 14.40
C THR A 106 19.53 -7.41 14.56
N ARG A 107 18.52 -8.28 14.43
CA ARG A 107 18.65 -9.73 14.60
C ARG A 107 18.91 -10.43 13.27
N GLU A 108 19.67 -11.52 13.27
CA GLU A 108 19.86 -12.34 12.07
C GLU A 108 18.55 -12.99 11.61
N GLY A 109 18.48 -13.31 10.32
CA GLY A 109 17.33 -13.95 9.68
C GLY A 109 16.33 -13.01 9.03
N ASP A 110 15.33 -13.63 8.42
CA ASP A 110 14.24 -12.96 7.73
C ASP A 110 13.38 -12.13 8.68
N LEU A 111 12.80 -11.06 8.15
CA LEU A 111 11.88 -10.21 8.89
C LEU A 111 10.44 -10.53 8.47
N HIS A 112 9.65 -11.03 9.41
CA HIS A 112 8.21 -11.25 9.24
C HIS A 112 7.42 -10.16 9.96
N LEU A 113 6.58 -9.46 9.22
CA LEU A 113 5.79 -8.33 9.70
C LEU A 113 4.30 -8.65 9.61
N LEU A 114 3.64 -8.56 10.76
CA LEU A 114 2.19 -8.48 10.84
C LEU A 114 1.80 -7.00 10.80
N VAL A 115 1.20 -6.59 9.68
CA VAL A 115 0.72 -5.21 9.50
C VAL A 115 -0.80 -5.22 9.51
N GLY A 116 -1.38 -4.48 10.46
CA GLY A 116 -2.82 -4.41 10.65
C GLY A 116 -3.32 -2.98 10.72
N GLY A 117 -4.56 -2.76 10.30
CA GLY A 117 -5.20 -1.46 10.44
C GLY A 117 -6.57 -1.37 9.80
N TYR A 118 -7.19 -0.21 10.00
CA TYR A 118 -8.52 0.11 9.49
C TYR A 118 -8.47 1.30 8.56
N ARG A 119 -9.34 1.29 7.55
CA ARG A 119 -9.74 2.49 6.82
C ARG A 119 -11.14 2.86 7.29
N THR A 120 -11.28 4.05 7.86
CA THR A 120 -12.54 4.49 8.47
C THR A 120 -13.06 5.77 7.82
N ASN A 121 -14.38 5.94 7.88
CA ASN A 121 -15.05 7.22 7.70
C ASN A 121 -15.83 7.50 8.98
N GLN A 122 -15.28 8.37 9.83
CA GLN A 122 -15.75 8.56 11.20
C GLN A 122 -15.79 7.22 11.97
N ALA A 123 -16.96 6.82 12.46
CA ALA A 123 -17.16 5.55 13.18
C ALA A 123 -17.31 4.34 12.23
N SER A 124 -17.56 4.56 10.94
CA SER A 124 -17.77 3.48 9.97
C SER A 124 -16.43 2.90 9.52
N VAL A 125 -16.26 1.59 9.72
CA VAL A 125 -15.14 0.85 9.17
C VAL A 125 -15.43 0.52 7.71
N LEU A 126 -14.73 1.18 6.79
CA LEU A 126 -14.84 0.91 5.35
C LEU A 126 -14.03 -0.33 4.96
N GLU A 127 -12.94 -0.59 5.67
CA GLU A 127 -12.02 -1.67 5.34
C GLU A 127 -11.21 -2.11 6.57
N ARG A 128 -10.92 -3.41 6.65
CA ARG A 128 -10.04 -4.04 7.64
C ARG A 128 -8.91 -4.72 6.89
N ARG A 129 -7.67 -4.47 7.29
CA ARG A 129 -6.48 -5.09 6.67
C ARG A 129 -5.61 -5.71 7.74
N HIS A 130 -5.22 -6.95 7.50
CA HIS A 130 -4.27 -7.70 8.31
C HIS A 130 -3.45 -8.54 7.33
N GLU A 131 -2.23 -8.10 7.08
CA GLU A 131 -1.34 -8.67 6.07
C GLU A 131 -0.07 -9.17 6.77
N MET A 132 0.36 -10.39 6.41
CA MET A 132 1.69 -10.90 6.75
C MET A 132 2.61 -10.63 5.57
N MET A 133 3.72 -9.96 5.83
CA MET A 133 4.73 -9.68 4.81
C MET A 133 6.10 -10.13 5.30
N SER A 134 6.86 -10.75 4.43
CA SER A 134 8.19 -11.27 4.74
C SER A 134 9.24 -10.57 3.90
N LEU A 135 10.37 -10.25 4.51
CA LEU A 135 11.54 -9.71 3.83
C LEU A 135 12.73 -10.64 4.06
N ALA A 136 13.39 -11.04 2.97
CA ALA A 136 14.61 -11.82 3.04
C ALA A 136 15.72 -11.03 3.74
N GLN A 137 16.52 -11.68 4.60
CA GLN A 137 17.54 -11.04 5.43
C GLN A 137 18.37 -9.95 4.71
N SER A 138 18.79 -10.19 3.47
CA SER A 138 19.59 -9.27 2.64
C SER A 138 18.90 -7.95 2.27
N TRP A 139 17.63 -7.72 2.63
CA TRP A 139 16.97 -6.43 2.43
C TRP A 139 17.70 -5.27 3.15
N ARG A 140 18.49 -5.58 4.18
CA ARG A 140 19.19 -4.60 5.04
C ARG A 140 20.54 -4.17 4.49
N ASP A 141 21.14 -4.96 3.61
CA ASP A 141 22.49 -4.77 3.09
C ASP A 141 22.60 -3.45 2.30
N ASP A 142 21.51 -3.10 1.62
CA ASP A 142 21.38 -1.88 0.85
C ASP A 142 19.95 -1.33 1.01
N LYS A 143 19.84 -0.29 1.83
CA LYS A 143 18.57 0.34 2.20
C LYS A 143 17.87 1.05 1.04
N GLU A 144 18.51 1.19 -0.13
CA GLU A 144 17.90 1.80 -1.31
C GLU A 144 17.14 0.78 -2.17
N ARG A 145 17.49 -0.51 -2.10
CA ARG A 145 16.91 -1.56 -2.96
C ARG A 145 15.42 -1.74 -2.75
N LEU A 146 14.99 -1.92 -1.50
CA LEU A 146 13.57 -2.11 -1.18
C LEU A 146 12.72 -0.88 -1.56
N PRO A 147 13.10 0.37 -1.20
CA PRO A 147 12.43 1.57 -1.72
C PRO A 147 12.38 1.63 -3.25
N LYS A 148 13.44 1.23 -3.96
CA LYS A 148 13.44 1.20 -5.43
C LYS A 148 12.45 0.16 -5.96
N LEU A 149 12.36 -1.05 -5.39
CA LEU A 149 11.36 -2.05 -5.79
C LEU A 149 9.93 -1.57 -5.56
N VAL A 150 9.64 -1.00 -4.38
CA VAL A 150 8.34 -0.39 -4.08
C VAL A 150 8.03 0.74 -5.08
N GLY A 151 9.04 1.57 -5.40
CA GLY A 151 8.97 2.63 -6.38
C GLY A 151 8.64 2.14 -7.80
N ILE A 152 9.29 1.06 -8.25
CA ILE A 152 9.01 0.42 -9.55
C ILE A 152 7.56 -0.06 -9.61
N ALA A 153 7.08 -0.77 -8.59
CA ALA A 153 5.71 -1.27 -8.53
C ALA A 153 4.67 -0.12 -8.53
N LYS A 154 4.89 0.92 -7.71
CA LYS A 154 4.06 2.15 -7.73
C LYS A 154 4.12 2.85 -9.09
N GLY A 155 5.28 2.89 -9.72
CA GLY A 155 5.52 3.46 -11.05
C GLY A 155 4.73 2.73 -12.13
N ALA A 156 4.77 1.40 -12.14
CA ALA A 156 4.03 0.56 -13.08
C ALA A 156 2.51 0.77 -12.94
N LYS A 157 1.99 0.77 -11.70
CA LYS A 157 0.59 1.11 -11.40
C LYS A 157 0.22 2.50 -11.91
N LYS A 158 1.05 3.50 -11.66
CA LYS A 158 0.81 4.89 -12.08
C LYS A 158 0.79 5.00 -13.60
N ALA A 159 1.71 4.34 -14.29
CA ALA A 159 1.75 4.28 -15.75
C ALA A 159 0.45 3.67 -16.30
N LEU A 160 0.08 2.47 -15.84
CA LEU A 160 -1.15 1.78 -16.26
C LEU A 160 -2.40 2.65 -16.04
N ARG A 161 -2.61 3.11 -14.80
CA ARG A 161 -3.78 3.93 -14.45
C ARG A 161 -3.81 5.23 -15.26
N GLY A 162 -2.67 5.88 -15.41
CA GLY A 162 -2.55 7.14 -16.14
C GLY A 162 -2.90 7.01 -17.63
N LYS A 163 -2.42 5.95 -18.29
CA LYS A 163 -2.73 5.73 -19.72
C LYS A 163 -4.16 5.31 -19.96
N LEU A 164 -4.73 4.49 -19.08
CA LEU A 164 -6.15 4.17 -19.14
C LEU A 164 -7.00 5.42 -18.88
N TYR A 165 -6.64 6.25 -17.89
CA TYR A 165 -7.33 7.52 -17.65
C TYR A 165 -7.31 8.43 -18.89
N PHE A 166 -6.16 8.55 -19.55
CA PHE A 166 -6.05 9.27 -20.81
C PHE A 166 -6.95 8.69 -21.90
N ALA A 167 -7.01 7.36 -22.04
CA ALA A 167 -7.89 6.71 -23.01
C ALA A 167 -9.38 6.93 -22.72
N VAL A 168 -9.74 7.00 -21.43
CA VAL A 168 -11.11 7.29 -20.99
C VAL A 168 -11.52 8.72 -21.33
N GLN A 169 -10.65 9.70 -21.06
CA GLN A 169 -10.93 11.11 -21.30
C GLN A 169 -10.87 11.51 -22.78
N GLY A 170 -10.03 10.84 -23.58
CA GLY A 170 -9.72 11.27 -24.94
C GLY A 170 -8.80 12.49 -24.96
N ASN A 171 -8.65 13.09 -26.14
CA ASN A 171 -7.83 14.30 -26.33
C ASN A 171 -8.44 15.18 -27.43
N LYS A 172 -8.98 16.35 -27.05
CA LYS A 172 -9.63 17.29 -27.97
C LYS A 172 -8.65 17.88 -28.98
N ASP A 173 -7.44 18.27 -28.54
CA ASP A 173 -6.42 18.89 -29.39
C ASP A 173 -5.96 17.96 -30.52
N LYS A 174 -6.00 16.64 -30.27
CA LYS A 174 -5.64 15.61 -31.24
C LYS A 174 -6.85 14.98 -31.94
N ASN A 175 -8.05 15.51 -31.71
CA ASN A 175 -9.31 14.96 -32.20
C ASN A 175 -9.49 13.46 -31.89
N LEU A 176 -9.06 13.04 -30.68
CA LEU A 176 -9.17 11.66 -30.21
C LEU A 176 -10.38 11.52 -29.29
N LYS A 177 -11.38 10.75 -29.72
CA LYS A 177 -12.56 10.40 -28.91
C LYS A 177 -12.14 9.56 -27.70
N GLY A 178 -12.72 9.83 -26.54
CA GLY A 178 -12.48 9.07 -25.32
C GLY A 178 -13.43 7.87 -25.16
N ILE A 179 -13.00 6.84 -24.43
CA ILE A 179 -13.82 5.66 -24.13
C ILE A 179 -15.02 6.02 -23.22
N GLY A 180 -14.87 7.00 -22.32
CA GLY A 180 -15.92 7.46 -21.42
C GLY A 180 -16.27 6.55 -20.22
N ALA A 181 -15.86 5.28 -20.22
CA ALA A 181 -16.05 4.37 -19.09
C ALA A 181 -14.86 4.39 -18.11
N ASN A 182 -15.10 4.34 -16.80
CA ASN A 182 -14.05 4.45 -15.76
C ASN A 182 -13.16 3.19 -15.59
N ILE A 183 -12.69 2.60 -16.69
CA ILE A 183 -11.86 1.38 -16.70
C ILE A 183 -10.52 1.56 -15.94
N HIS A 184 -10.05 2.80 -15.78
CA HIS A 184 -8.83 3.10 -15.03
C HIS A 184 -8.96 2.85 -13.52
N GLU A 185 -10.18 2.87 -12.96
CA GLU A 185 -10.44 2.50 -11.56
C GLU A 185 -10.41 0.98 -11.38
N THR A 186 -11.04 0.24 -12.30
CA THR A 186 -10.99 -1.22 -12.35
C THR A 186 -9.55 -1.71 -12.52
N ALA A 187 -8.77 -1.04 -13.36
CA ALA A 187 -7.36 -1.37 -13.58
C ALA A 187 -6.53 -1.27 -12.29
N ASP A 188 -6.86 -0.34 -11.40
CA ASP A 188 -6.14 -0.18 -10.14
C ASP A 188 -6.34 -1.40 -9.22
N LYS A 189 -7.59 -1.84 -9.10
CA LYS A 189 -7.96 -3.04 -8.34
C LYS A 189 -7.32 -4.29 -8.94
N LEU A 190 -7.39 -4.44 -10.26
CA LEU A 190 -6.76 -5.57 -10.97
C LEU A 190 -5.25 -5.55 -10.85
N PHE A 191 -4.61 -4.38 -10.84
CA PHE A 191 -3.16 -4.27 -10.66
C PHE A 191 -2.76 -4.84 -9.31
N TYR A 192 -3.39 -4.38 -8.23
CA TYR A 192 -3.07 -4.90 -6.90
C TYR A 192 -3.32 -6.40 -6.80
N ALA A 193 -4.50 -6.87 -7.20
CA ALA A 193 -4.85 -8.29 -7.13
C ALA A 193 -3.91 -9.20 -7.96
N ARG A 194 -3.45 -8.75 -9.13
CA ARG A 194 -2.58 -9.56 -10.01
C ARG A 194 -1.09 -9.46 -9.68
N THR A 195 -0.66 -8.44 -8.94
CA THR A 195 0.77 -8.22 -8.61
C THR A 195 1.14 -8.62 -7.19
N GLU A 196 0.17 -8.81 -6.30
CA GLU A 196 0.41 -9.08 -4.88
C GLU A 196 1.34 -10.28 -4.67
N SER A 197 1.03 -11.45 -5.22
CA SER A 197 1.89 -12.63 -5.07
C SER A 197 3.30 -12.43 -5.61
N LEU A 198 3.45 -11.73 -6.74
CA LEU A 198 4.76 -11.40 -7.33
C LEU A 198 5.57 -10.50 -6.39
N ILE A 199 4.93 -9.48 -5.82
CA ILE A 199 5.58 -8.53 -4.91
C ILE A 199 6.04 -9.25 -3.64
N HIS A 200 5.18 -10.06 -3.03
CA HIS A 200 5.54 -10.82 -1.84
C HIS A 200 6.69 -11.79 -2.12
N ALA A 201 6.61 -12.56 -3.21
CA ALA A 201 7.68 -13.49 -3.60
C ALA A 201 9.01 -12.78 -3.88
N THR A 202 8.96 -11.58 -4.48
CA THR A 202 10.16 -10.78 -4.75
C THR A 202 10.77 -10.25 -3.45
N PHE A 203 9.94 -9.77 -2.53
CA PHE A 203 10.40 -9.18 -1.26
C PHE A 203 10.96 -10.23 -0.30
N SER A 204 10.44 -11.45 -0.34
CA SER A 204 10.89 -12.56 0.51
C SER A 204 12.02 -13.40 -0.11
N ASN A 205 12.53 -13.05 -1.30
CA ASN A 205 13.57 -13.82 -1.97
C ASN A 205 14.95 -13.18 -1.78
N GLU A 206 15.88 -13.92 -1.17
CA GLU A 206 17.23 -13.44 -0.94
C GLU A 206 17.99 -13.16 -2.26
N VAL A 207 17.73 -13.95 -3.30
CA VAL A 207 18.31 -13.77 -4.64
C VAL A 207 17.94 -12.40 -5.20
N THR A 208 16.75 -11.88 -4.89
CA THR A 208 16.34 -10.54 -5.33
C THR A 208 17.29 -9.46 -4.87
N PHE A 209 17.81 -9.59 -3.64
CA PHE A 209 18.73 -8.61 -3.09
C PHE A 209 20.16 -8.92 -3.49
N ARG A 210 20.59 -10.19 -3.52
CA ARG A 210 21.96 -10.57 -3.90
C ARG A 210 22.27 -10.33 -5.38
N GLU A 211 21.36 -10.72 -6.27
CA GLU A 211 21.49 -10.56 -7.73
C GLU A 211 20.71 -9.34 -8.23
N TRP A 212 20.90 -8.22 -7.54
CA TRP A 212 20.08 -7.02 -7.66
C TRP A 212 19.77 -6.59 -9.10
N GLY A 213 20.79 -6.47 -9.96
CA GLY A 213 20.61 -5.97 -11.33
C GLY A 213 19.63 -6.82 -12.14
N ASN A 214 19.86 -8.13 -12.18
CA ASN A 214 19.03 -9.07 -12.94
C ASN A 214 17.63 -9.20 -12.32
N ALA A 215 17.56 -9.39 -11.00
CA ALA A 215 16.29 -9.62 -10.32
C ALA A 215 15.37 -8.40 -10.38
N ARG A 216 15.92 -7.20 -10.24
CA ARG A 216 15.16 -5.95 -10.37
C ARG A 216 14.62 -5.77 -11.79
N THR A 217 15.43 -6.02 -12.81
CA THR A 217 14.98 -5.93 -14.21
C THR A 217 13.86 -6.94 -14.48
N ALA A 218 14.04 -8.21 -14.07
CA ALA A 218 13.02 -9.24 -14.19
C ALA A 218 11.71 -8.89 -13.46
N PHE A 219 11.82 -8.25 -12.29
CA PHE A 219 10.65 -7.76 -11.55
C PHE A 219 9.91 -6.66 -12.31
N ALA A 220 10.62 -5.66 -12.84
CA ALA A 220 10.04 -4.59 -13.65
C ALA A 220 9.38 -5.12 -14.93
N GLU A 221 10.02 -6.07 -15.61
CA GLU A 221 9.47 -6.75 -16.79
C GLU A 221 8.19 -7.52 -16.47
N SER A 222 8.19 -8.28 -15.37
CA SER A 222 7.02 -9.05 -14.90
C SER A 222 5.83 -8.14 -14.59
N LEU A 223 6.07 -7.01 -13.92
CA LEU A 223 5.06 -5.97 -13.72
C LEU A 223 4.57 -5.39 -15.05
N GLY A 224 5.48 -5.17 -16.00
CA GLY A 224 5.14 -4.71 -17.35
C GLY A 224 4.23 -5.67 -18.09
N VAL A 225 4.48 -6.99 -18.02
CA VAL A 225 3.61 -8.03 -18.59
C VAL A 225 2.20 -7.96 -17.98
N ILE A 226 2.10 -7.83 -16.66
CA ILE A 226 0.81 -7.71 -15.96
C ILE A 226 0.07 -6.42 -16.38
N CYS A 227 0.78 -5.29 -16.45
CA CYS A 227 0.21 -4.02 -16.92
C CYS A 227 -0.33 -4.10 -18.34
N ARG A 228 0.44 -4.69 -19.27
CA ARG A 228 0.00 -4.90 -20.66
C ARG A 228 -1.26 -5.76 -20.71
N LYS A 229 -1.29 -6.84 -19.95
CA LYS A 229 -2.45 -7.74 -19.89
C LYS A 229 -3.69 -7.00 -19.37
N ILE A 230 -3.58 -6.26 -18.26
CA ILE A 230 -4.71 -5.49 -17.72
C ILE A 230 -5.18 -4.42 -18.73
N PHE A 231 -4.25 -3.71 -19.36
CA PHE A 231 -4.58 -2.70 -20.36
C PHE A 231 -5.37 -3.30 -21.52
N THR A 232 -4.89 -4.41 -22.08
CA THR A 232 -5.55 -5.14 -23.17
C THR A 232 -6.92 -5.65 -22.73
N ASP A 233 -6.99 -6.40 -21.63
CA ASP A 233 -8.26 -6.95 -21.10
C ASP A 233 -9.35 -5.86 -20.92
N LEU A 234 -8.96 -4.63 -20.55
CA LEU A 234 -9.89 -3.53 -20.30
C LEU A 234 -10.20 -2.65 -21.53
N THR A 235 -9.36 -2.69 -22.58
CA THR A 235 -9.56 -1.88 -23.79
C THR A 235 -10.11 -2.67 -24.97
N ASP A 236 -9.91 -3.99 -25.00
CA ASP A 236 -10.38 -4.88 -26.07
C ASP A 236 -11.90 -4.79 -26.32
N PRO A 237 -12.78 -4.66 -25.29
CA PRO A 237 -14.22 -4.49 -25.54
C PRO A 237 -14.56 -3.24 -26.37
N TYR A 238 -13.71 -2.20 -26.31
CA TYR A 238 -13.90 -0.92 -26.97
C TYR A 238 -13.17 -0.82 -28.32
N ALA A 239 -12.25 -1.74 -28.59
CA ALA A 239 -11.48 -1.78 -29.84
C ALA A 239 -12.31 -2.18 -31.08
N ARG A 240 -13.63 -2.41 -30.91
CA ARG A 240 -14.59 -2.64 -31.99
C ARG A 240 -15.14 -1.35 -32.61
N ASP A 241 -15.10 -0.23 -31.88
CA ASP A 241 -15.47 1.09 -32.40
C ASP A 241 -14.24 1.70 -33.10
N PRO A 242 -14.28 1.92 -34.43
CA PRO A 242 -13.16 2.51 -35.17
C PRO A 242 -12.73 3.87 -34.65
N ASP A 243 -13.63 4.66 -34.07
CA ASP A 243 -13.31 5.97 -33.50
C ASP A 243 -12.43 5.88 -32.25
N LEU A 244 -12.46 4.74 -31.54
CA LEU A 244 -11.72 4.51 -30.30
C LEU A 244 -10.38 3.83 -30.52
N ILE A 245 -10.14 3.22 -31.69
CA ILE A 245 -8.87 2.56 -32.02
C ILE A 245 -7.68 3.54 -31.91
N PRO A 246 -7.74 4.79 -32.43
CA PRO A 246 -6.61 5.71 -32.36
C PRO A 246 -6.20 6.07 -30.93
N ILE A 247 -7.17 6.32 -30.03
CA ILE A 247 -6.87 6.66 -28.63
C ILE A 247 -6.28 5.45 -27.89
N ILE A 248 -6.79 4.24 -28.14
CA ILE A 248 -6.29 2.99 -27.53
C ILE A 248 -4.85 2.72 -27.99
N ALA A 249 -4.59 2.84 -29.30
CA ALA A 249 -3.25 2.64 -29.86
C ALA A 249 -2.24 3.66 -29.31
N TRP A 250 -2.64 4.93 -29.18
CA TRP A 250 -1.80 5.96 -28.59
C TRP A 250 -1.49 5.66 -27.12
N ALA A 251 -2.52 5.34 -26.33
CA ALA A 251 -2.38 5.03 -24.91
C ALA A 251 -1.49 3.80 -24.70
N ARG A 252 -1.65 2.76 -25.52
CA ARG A 252 -0.79 1.57 -25.52
C ARG A 252 0.67 1.91 -25.81
N ARG A 253 0.95 2.67 -26.87
CA ARG A 253 2.31 3.11 -27.19
C ARG A 253 2.93 3.94 -26.07
N SER A 254 2.14 4.82 -25.46
CA SER A 254 2.62 5.62 -24.33
C SER A 254 2.83 4.79 -23.07
N LEU A 255 2.02 3.74 -22.84
CA LEU A 255 2.23 2.79 -21.76
C LEU A 255 3.56 2.05 -21.95
N GLU A 256 3.83 1.53 -23.14
CA GLU A 256 5.11 0.87 -23.45
C GLU A 256 6.31 1.77 -23.17
N LYS A 257 6.23 3.05 -23.56
CA LYS A 257 7.28 4.02 -23.28
C LYS A 257 7.52 4.18 -21.77
N ASP A 258 6.46 4.29 -20.98
CA ASP A 258 6.58 4.47 -19.53
C ASP A 258 7.07 3.18 -18.85
N LEU A 259 6.63 2.01 -19.30
CA LEU A 259 7.10 0.72 -18.78
C LEU A 259 8.58 0.48 -19.10
N ARG A 260 9.05 0.85 -20.29
CA ARG A 260 10.48 0.76 -20.64
C ARG A 260 11.36 1.65 -19.78
N LYS A 261 10.88 2.84 -19.41
CA LYS A 261 11.62 3.68 -18.45
C LYS A 261 11.79 3.01 -17.09
N LEU A 262 10.83 2.20 -16.66
CA LEU A 262 10.95 1.45 -15.40
C LEU A 262 11.98 0.31 -15.47
N THR A 263 12.43 -0.06 -16.67
CA THR A 263 13.54 -1.00 -16.92
C THR A 263 14.85 -0.28 -17.30
N GLU A 264 14.79 0.97 -17.78
CA GLU A 264 15.94 1.74 -18.28
C GLU A 264 16.47 2.80 -17.29
N GLU A 265 15.60 3.49 -16.52
CA GLU A 265 15.98 4.36 -15.38
C GLU A 265 16.39 3.53 -14.14
N SER A 266 16.89 2.35 -14.44
CA SER A 266 17.17 1.23 -13.58
C SER A 266 18.68 1.07 -13.57
#